data_AF-F9GQ55-F1
#
_entry.id   AF-F9GQ55-F1
#
_cell.length_a   1.000
_cell.length_b   1.000
_cell.length_c   1.000
_cell.angle_alpha   90.00
_cell.angle_beta   90.00
_cell.angle_gamma   90.00
#
_symmetry.space_group_name_H-M   'P 1'
#
loop_
_entity.id
_entity.type
_entity.pdbx_description
1 polymer ?
#
loop_
_entity_poly.entity_id
_entity_poly.type
_entity_poly.pdbx_seq_one_letter_code
_entity_poly.pdbx_strand_id
1 'polypeptide(L)'
;MSLSSQYHDFLNLPVSLQIGSFSINKTLIHWINDGFMAVFFVLVGMEVKKELFEGTLSSYQQAIFPAIAAVGGMIVPALVYCKTGS
;
A
#
# COMPACT_ATOMS: atom_id res chain seq x y z
N MET A 1 24.59 -8.73 -23.20
CA MET A 1 23.41 -8.80 -22.32
C MET A 1 22.51 -7.62 -22.66
N SER A 2 21.20 -7.83 -22.78
CA SER A 2 20.22 -6.77 -23.07
C SER A 2 20.03 -5.84 -21.88
N LEU A 3 19.74 -4.57 -22.12
CA LEU A 3 19.51 -3.57 -21.06
C LEU A 3 18.39 -3.98 -20.07
N SER A 4 17.37 -4.67 -20.58
CA SER A 4 16.26 -5.20 -19.78
C SER A 4 16.72 -6.23 -18.73
N SER A 5 17.64 -7.12 -19.08
CA SER A 5 18.11 -8.15 -18.14
C SER A 5 18.93 -7.51 -17.02
N GLN A 6 19.81 -6.56 -17.35
CA GLN A 6 20.57 -5.82 -16.34
C GLN A 6 19.68 -5.03 -15.38
N TYR A 7 18.58 -4.45 -15.87
CA TYR A 7 17.59 -3.77 -15.04
C TYR A 7 16.88 -4.72 -14.08
N HIS A 8 16.42 -5.88 -14.56
CA HIS A 8 15.77 -6.87 -13.70
C HIS A 8 16.74 -7.48 -12.68
N ASP A 9 17.97 -7.75 -13.06
CA ASP A 9 18.99 -8.26 -12.14
C ASP A 9 19.30 -7.23 -11.04
N PHE A 10 19.37 -5.94 -11.40
CA PHE A 10 19.55 -4.85 -10.45
C PHE A 10 18.35 -4.71 -9.48
N LEU A 11 17.12 -4.75 -9.99
CA LEU A 11 15.92 -4.67 -9.15
C LEU A 11 15.75 -5.87 -8.22
N ASN A 12 16.19 -7.06 -8.66
CA ASN A 12 16.10 -8.29 -7.88
C ASN A 12 17.31 -8.52 -6.96
N LEU A 13 18.25 -7.59 -6.90
CA LEU A 13 19.41 -7.68 -6.01
C LEU A 13 18.93 -7.94 -4.56
N PRO A 14 19.37 -9.03 -3.92
CA PRO A 14 18.97 -9.32 -2.55
C PRO A 14 19.66 -8.33 -1.60
N VAL A 15 18.86 -7.50 -0.93
CA VAL A 15 19.34 -6.53 0.05
C VAL A 15 18.87 -6.99 1.42
N SER A 16 19.82 -7.45 2.23
CA SER A 16 19.57 -7.82 3.62
C SER A 16 20.03 -6.74 4.57
N LEU A 17 19.12 -6.25 5.42
CA LEU A 17 19.47 -5.43 6.58
C LEU A 17 19.44 -6.32 7.82
N GLN A 18 20.56 -6.37 8.54
CA GLN A 18 20.68 -7.09 9.80
C GLN A 18 21.04 -6.11 10.92
N ILE A 19 20.21 -6.07 11.97
CA ILE A 19 20.44 -5.28 13.18
C ILE A 19 20.34 -6.24 14.36
N GLY A 20 21.49 -6.65 14.91
CA GLY A 20 21.55 -7.66 15.97
C GLY A 20 21.00 -9.02 15.51
N SER A 21 19.99 -9.55 16.21
CA SER A 21 19.29 -10.79 15.86
C SER A 21 18.19 -10.62 14.80
N PHE A 22 17.86 -9.38 14.42
CA PHE A 22 16.82 -9.11 13.44
C PHE A 22 17.41 -9.01 12.04
N SER A 23 16.96 -9.89 11.13
CA SER A 23 17.39 -9.89 9.73
C SER A 23 16.17 -9.78 8.81
N ILE A 24 16.12 -8.73 8.00
CA ILE A 24 15.15 -8.61 6.91
C ILE A 24 15.90 -8.83 5.61
N ASN A 25 15.52 -9.86 4.86
CA ASN A 25 16.01 -10.11 3.50
C ASN A 25 14.89 -9.82 2.51
N LYS A 26 15.07 -8.79 1.67
CA LYS A 26 14.13 -8.40 0.62
C LYS A 26 14.92 -7.96 -0.62
N THR A 27 14.34 -8.12 -1.79
CA THR A 27 14.95 -7.57 -3.01
C THR A 27 14.90 -6.04 -2.98
N LEU A 28 15.78 -5.39 -3.74
CA LEU A 28 15.84 -3.94 -3.84
C LEU A 28 14.49 -3.33 -4.24
N ILE A 29 13.79 -3.93 -5.19
CA ILE A 29 12.45 -3.47 -5.61
C ILE A 29 11.43 -3.51 -4.46
N HIS A 30 11.49 -4.52 -3.59
CA HIS A 30 10.60 -4.60 -2.43
C HIS A 30 10.92 -3.54 -1.38
N TRP A 31 12.21 -3.25 -1.13
CA TRP A 31 12.60 -2.16 -0.24
C TRP A 31 12.12 -0.80 -0.73
N ILE A 32 12.28 -0.55 -2.03
CA ILE A 32 11.81 0.66 -2.69
C ILE A 32 10.30 0.77 -2.54
N ASN A 33 9.56 -0.27 -2.94
CA ASN A 33 8.09 -0.26 -2.86
C ASN A 33 7.58 -0.04 -1.43
N ASP A 34 8.13 -0.74 -0.44
CA ASP A 34 7.72 -0.58 0.95
C ASP A 34 8.03 0.84 1.46
N GLY A 35 9.19 1.39 1.12
CA GLY A 35 9.58 2.76 1.48
C GLY A 35 8.70 3.83 0.86
N PHE A 36 8.43 3.73 -0.45
CA PHE A 36 7.53 4.66 -1.15
C PHE A 36 6.09 4.54 -0.65
N MET A 37 5.60 3.32 -0.38
CA MET A 37 4.28 3.10 0.19
C MET A 37 4.17 3.70 1.60
N ALA A 38 5.21 3.59 2.42
CA ALA A 38 5.23 4.23 3.75
C ALA A 38 5.07 5.75 3.63
N VAL A 39 5.81 6.42 2.74
CA VAL A 39 5.68 7.86 2.50
C VAL A 39 4.27 8.22 1.97
N PHE A 40 3.77 7.46 0.99
CA PHE A 40 2.44 7.67 0.43
C PHE A 40 1.35 7.57 1.49
N PHE A 41 1.37 6.51 2.32
CA PHE A 41 0.37 6.34 3.38
C PHE A 41 0.48 7.37 4.49
N VAL A 42 1.68 7.89 4.78
CA VAL A 42 1.82 9.03 5.71
C VAL A 42 1.11 10.26 5.16
N LEU A 43 1.33 10.59 3.88
CA LEU A 43 0.68 11.73 3.23
C LEU A 43 -0.84 11.58 3.19
N VAL A 44 -1.33 10.42 2.75
CA VAL A 44 -2.78 10.11 2.72
C VAL A 44 -3.35 10.14 4.14
N GLY A 45 -2.66 9.55 5.11
CA GLY A 45 -3.09 9.53 6.51
C GLY A 45 -3.20 10.92 7.12
N MET A 46 -2.27 11.83 6.79
CA MET A 46 -2.35 13.23 7.21
C MET A 46 -3.56 13.95 6.60
N GLU A 47 -3.85 13.72 5.32
CA GLU A 47 -5.01 14.31 4.66
C GLU A 47 -6.32 13.77 5.24
N VAL A 48 -6.43 12.45 5.42
CA VAL A 48 -7.60 11.82 6.05
C VAL A 48 -7.78 12.33 7.48
N LYS A 49 -6.69 12.47 8.26
CA LYS A 49 -6.75 13.07 9.59
C LYS A 49 -7.32 14.49 9.52
N LYS A 50 -6.84 15.33 8.60
CA LYS A 50 -7.37 16.69 8.42
C LYS A 50 -8.87 16.66 8.09
N GLU A 51 -9.32 15.78 7.18
CA GLU A 51 -10.75 15.63 6.85
C GLU A 51 -11.61 15.14 8.02
N LEU A 52 -11.04 14.31 8.91
CA LEU A 52 -11.72 13.84 10.12
C LEU A 52 -11.92 14.95 11.15
N PHE A 53 -10.98 15.91 11.26
CA PHE A 53 -11.07 17.00 12.23
C PHE A 53 -11.81 18.24 11.71
N GLU A 54 -11.58 18.62 10.45
CA GLU A 54 -12.08 19.89 9.88
C GLU A 54 -13.04 19.68 8.70
N GLY A 55 -13.15 18.46 8.19
CA GLY A 55 -13.86 18.15 6.95
C GLY A 55 -15.21 17.45 7.13
N THR A 56 -15.68 16.89 6.02
CA THR A 56 -16.98 16.19 5.90
C THR A 56 -17.03 14.86 6.66
N LEU A 57 -15.89 14.36 7.15
CA LEU A 57 -15.84 13.14 7.98
C LEU A 57 -15.94 13.43 9.48
N SER A 58 -15.99 14.71 9.89
CA SER A 58 -16.10 15.12 11.29
C SER A 58 -17.45 14.78 11.93
N SER A 59 -18.51 14.68 11.13
CA SER A 59 -19.84 14.27 11.58
C SER A 59 -20.08 12.79 11.25
N TYR A 60 -20.47 12.00 12.26
CA TYR A 60 -20.77 10.57 12.13
C TYR A 60 -21.78 10.26 11.02
N GLN A 61 -22.78 11.14 10.82
CA GLN A 61 -23.79 10.98 9.76
C GLN A 61 -23.20 11.15 8.36
N GLN A 62 -22.20 12.01 8.19
CA GLN A 62 -21.55 12.26 6.90
C GLN A 62 -20.45 11.25 6.61
N ALA A 63 -19.80 10.68 7.64
CA ALA A 63 -18.77 9.65 7.48
C ALA A 63 -19.30 8.27 7.09
N ILE A 64 -20.53 7.92 7.49
CA ILE A 64 -21.13 6.60 7.25
C ILE A 64 -21.32 6.29 5.76
N PHE A 65 -21.76 7.28 4.96
CA PHE A 65 -22.05 7.06 3.54
C PHE A 65 -20.77 6.77 2.72
N PRO A 66 -19.70 7.58 2.82
CA PRO A 66 -18.38 7.25 2.24
C PRO A 66 -17.80 5.94 2.76
N ALA A 67 -17.97 5.63 4.05
CA ALA A 67 -17.47 4.38 4.62
C ALA A 67 -18.13 3.15 3.99
N ILE A 68 -19.46 3.14 3.88
CA ILE A 68 -20.20 2.04 3.23
C ILE A 68 -19.83 1.95 1.75
N ALA A 69 -19.72 3.09 1.05
CA ALA A 69 -19.30 3.12 -0.35
C ALA A 69 -17.89 2.54 -0.55
N ALA A 70 -16.94 2.89 0.31
CA ALA A 70 -15.58 2.36 0.27
C ALA A 70 -15.54 0.85 0.56
N VAL A 71 -16.28 0.39 1.57
CA VAL A 71 -16.39 -1.04 1.91
C VAL A 71 -17.02 -1.83 0.75
N GLY A 72 -18.12 -1.33 0.17
CA GLY A 72 -18.74 -1.94 -1.00
C GLY A 72 -17.80 -1.98 -2.21
N GLY A 73 -17.07 -0.88 -2.45
CA GLY A 73 -16.06 -0.78 -3.50
C GLY A 73 -14.88 -1.75 -3.35
N MET A 74 -14.57 -2.20 -2.13
CA MET A 74 -13.54 -3.22 -1.88
C MET A 74 -14.10 -4.65 -1.95
N ILE A 75 -15.27 -4.89 -1.34
CA ILE A 75 -15.86 -6.24 -1.24
C ILE A 75 -16.30 -6.77 -2.62
N VAL A 76 -16.94 -5.94 -3.44
CA VAL A 76 -17.49 -6.39 -4.73
C VAL A 76 -16.38 -6.89 -5.67
N PRO A 77 -15.28 -6.16 -5.93
CA PRO A 77 -14.18 -6.66 -6.74
C PRO A 77 -13.50 -7.90 -6.14
N ALA A 78 -13.34 -7.95 -4.82
CA ALA A 78 -12.73 -9.09 -4.14
C ALA A 78 -13.54 -10.39 -4.34
N LEU A 79 -14.87 -10.32 -4.23
CA LEU A 79 -15.76 -11.46 -4.47
C LEU A 79 -15.74 -11.89 -5.94
N VAL A 80 -15.77 -10.94 -6.88
CA VAL A 80 -15.71 -11.24 -8.33
C VAL A 80 -14.38 -11.93 -8.68
N TYR A 81 -13.26 -11.41 -8.18
CA TYR A 81 -11.94 -12.02 -8.37
C TYR A 81 -11.87 -13.42 -7.75
N CYS A 82 -12.34 -13.59 -6.50
CA CYS A 82 -12.34 -14.89 -5.82
C CYS A 82 -13.17 -15.94 -6.56
N LYS A 83 -14.30 -15.54 -7.15
CA LYS A 83 -15.16 -16.44 -7.93
C LYS A 83 -14.62 -16.76 -9.32
N THR A 84 -13.86 -15.85 -9.93
CA THR A 84 -13.32 -16.03 -11.30
C THR A 84 -11.93 -16.68 -11.28
N GLY A 85 -11.16 -16.50 -10.20
CA GLY A 85 -9.80 -16.99 -10.04
C GLY A 85 -9.66 -18.35 -9.37
N SER A 86 -10.75 -19.14 -9.27
CA SER A 86 -10.74 -20.56 -8.89
C SER A 86 -10.90 -21.43 -10.13
#